data_AF-R9BV27-F1
#
_entry.id   AF-R9BV27-F1
#
_cell.length_a   1.000
_cell.length_b   1.000
_cell.length_c   1.000
_cell.angle_alpha   90.00
_cell.angle_beta   90.00
_cell.angle_gamma   90.00
#
_symmetry.space_group_name_H-M   'P 1'
#
loop_
_entity.id
_entity.type
_entity.pdbx_description
1 polymer ?
#
loop_
_entity_poly.entity_id
_entity_poly.type
_entity_poly.pdbx_seq_one_letter_code
_entity_poly.pdbx_strand_id
1 'polypeptide(L)'
;MTKKELMIKAHKMTKEIKAQYPTVDYKFQLGLCLAYLQEGGNEMVELKGSEKQVAWANNIREVVMSGVNALLAERQQAHEERGKKRTLRMLEEAKAAKEKLENEESAKYYIDNFAYALKKMNDYKLESELSKVNLDLVIGYAVKETLGL
;
A
#
# COMPACT_ATOMS: atom_id res chain seq x y z
N MET A 1 10.66 9.08 -5.47
CA MET A 1 11.27 9.90 -4.41
C MET A 1 12.79 9.79 -4.48
N THR A 2 13.51 10.91 -4.52
CA THR A 2 14.98 10.93 -4.51
C THR A 2 15.52 10.70 -3.08
N LYS A 3 16.79 10.29 -2.94
CA LYS A 3 17.44 10.13 -1.61
C LYS A 3 17.34 11.40 -0.75
N LYS A 4 17.41 12.57 -1.39
CA LYS A 4 17.30 13.88 -0.74
C LYS A 4 15.88 14.13 -0.22
N GLU A 5 14.87 13.87 -1.03
CA GLU A 5 13.45 13.98 -0.64
C GLU A 5 13.11 13.04 0.53
N LEU A 6 13.61 11.80 0.48
CA LEU A 6 13.40 10.81 1.52
C LEU A 6 13.98 11.25 2.87
N MET A 7 15.20 11.78 2.88
CA MET A 7 15.83 12.31 4.09
C MET A 7 15.08 13.53 4.64
N ILE A 8 14.61 14.44 3.79
CA ILE A 8 13.85 15.63 4.20
C ILE A 8 12.53 15.21 4.86
N LYS A 9 11.78 14.28 4.25
CA LYS A 9 10.52 13.76 4.81
C LYS A 9 10.76 13.03 6.14
N ALA A 10 11.75 12.14 6.20
CA ALA A 10 12.08 11.41 7.42
C ALA A 10 12.43 12.37 8.57
N HIS A 11 13.23 13.40 8.29
CA HIS A 11 13.62 14.42 9.26
C HIS A 11 12.43 15.23 9.76
N LYS A 12 11.49 15.60 8.88
CA LYS A 12 10.25 16.31 9.23
C LYS A 12 9.36 15.46 10.15
N MET A 13 9.06 14.22 9.77
CA MET A 13 8.27 13.29 10.57
C MET A 13 8.88 13.08 11.96
N THR A 14 10.21 12.91 12.01
CA THR A 14 10.93 12.72 13.29
C THR A 14 10.77 13.93 14.22
N LYS A 15 10.81 15.15 13.68
CA LYS A 15 10.60 16.38 14.47
C LYS A 15 9.18 16.49 15.02
N GLU A 16 8.19 16.16 14.20
CA GLU A 16 6.77 16.17 14.61
C GLU A 16 6.52 15.15 15.73
N ILE A 17 7.06 13.94 15.60
CA ILE A 17 6.95 12.90 16.64
C ILE A 17 7.66 13.32 17.92
N LYS A 18 8.87 13.88 17.83
CA LYS A 18 9.62 14.35 19.01
C LYS A 18 8.91 15.53 19.71
N ALA A 19 8.20 16.38 18.97
CA ALA A 19 7.41 17.46 19.55
C ALA A 19 6.20 16.93 20.34
N GLN A 20 5.53 15.88 19.84
CA GLN A 20 4.43 15.21 20.54
C GLN A 20 4.91 14.31 21.68
N TYR A 21 6.06 13.66 21.49
CA TYR A 21 6.67 12.71 22.43
C TYR A 21 8.13 13.10 22.72
N PRO A 22 8.36 14.08 23.63
CA PRO A 22 9.70 14.62 23.92
C PRO A 22 10.69 13.60 24.48
N THR A 23 10.27 12.40 24.87
CA THR A 23 11.13 11.34 25.41
C THR A 23 11.74 10.45 24.33
N VAL A 24 11.23 10.47 23.10
CA VAL A 24 11.68 9.60 22.01
C VAL A 24 13.13 9.90 21.60
N ASP A 25 13.97 8.88 21.42
CA ASP A 25 15.33 9.07 20.89
C ASP A 25 15.28 9.50 19.41
N TYR A 26 15.89 10.62 19.10
CA TYR A 26 15.79 11.24 17.78
C TYR A 26 16.44 10.36 16.70
N LYS A 27 17.59 9.75 17.00
CA LYS A 27 18.33 8.95 16.02
C LYS A 27 17.59 7.65 15.71
N PHE A 28 17.07 7.00 16.75
CA PHE A 28 16.23 5.83 16.61
C PHE A 28 14.97 6.12 15.80
N GLN A 29 14.23 7.18 16.15
CA GLN A 29 13.02 7.57 15.43
C GLN A 29 13.29 7.97 13.97
N LEU A 30 14.41 8.64 13.70
CA LEU A 30 14.82 8.94 12.33
C LEU A 30 15.08 7.67 11.53
N GLY A 31 15.74 6.67 12.13
CA GLY A 31 15.92 5.35 11.53
C GLY A 31 14.59 4.67 11.18
N LEU A 32 13.61 4.74 12.09
CA LEU A 32 12.26 4.21 11.85
C LEU A 32 11.54 4.96 10.71
N CYS A 33 11.58 6.29 10.70
CA CYS A 33 10.96 7.09 9.63
C CYS A 33 11.64 6.85 8.27
N LEU A 34 12.96 6.66 8.24
CA LEU A 34 13.70 6.29 7.03
C LEU A 34 13.29 4.91 6.51
N ALA A 35 13.22 3.91 7.40
CA ALA A 35 12.76 2.57 7.04
C ALA A 35 11.34 2.59 6.48
N TYR A 36 10.42 3.28 7.17
CA TYR A 36 9.03 3.46 6.73
C TYR A 36 8.93 4.11 5.34
N LEU A 37 9.69 5.16 5.07
CA LEU A 37 9.70 5.83 3.76
C LEU A 37 10.43 5.01 2.69
N GLN A 38 11.45 4.22 3.05
CA GLN A 38 12.17 3.33 2.13
C GLN A 38 11.35 2.10 1.73
N GLU A 39 10.52 1.57 2.63
CA GLU A 39 9.59 0.47 2.34
C GLU A 39 8.43 0.89 1.41
N GLY A 40 8.45 2.13 0.91
CA GLY A 40 7.43 2.64 0.01
C GLY A 40 6.23 3.21 0.74
N GLY A 41 6.46 3.86 1.90
CA GLY A 41 5.60 4.90 2.41
C GLY A 41 5.56 6.09 1.44
N ASN A 42 5.06 5.87 0.22
CA ASN A 42 4.64 6.94 -0.64
C ASN A 42 3.51 7.65 0.12
N GLU A 43 3.66 8.95 0.30
CA GLU A 43 2.66 9.77 0.96
C GLU A 43 1.45 9.80 0.02
N MET A 44 0.55 8.82 0.20
CA MET A 44 -0.62 8.66 -0.65
C MET A 44 -1.44 9.94 -0.59
N VAL A 45 -2.04 10.29 -1.72
CA VAL A 45 -2.87 11.49 -1.79
C VAL A 45 -4.04 11.41 -0.79
N GLU A 46 -4.45 12.57 -0.28
CA GLU A 46 -5.63 12.66 0.59
C GLU A 46 -6.90 12.37 -0.22
N LEU A 47 -7.78 11.53 0.34
CA LEU A 47 -9.02 11.20 -0.32
C LEU A 47 -10.05 12.33 -0.18
N LYS A 48 -10.69 12.67 -1.30
CA LYS A 48 -11.75 13.66 -1.44
C LYS A 48 -13.11 12.96 -1.44
N GLY A 49 -14.04 13.49 -0.64
CA GLY A 49 -15.41 12.99 -0.49
C GLY A 49 -16.05 13.53 0.79
N SER A 50 -17.26 13.06 1.12
CA SER A 50 -17.81 13.32 2.45
C SER A 50 -16.98 12.62 3.53
N GLU A 51 -16.99 13.15 4.76
CA GLU A 51 -16.24 12.58 5.89
C GLU A 51 -16.48 11.07 6.06
N LYS A 52 -17.74 10.62 5.96
CA LYS A 52 -18.10 9.19 6.01
C LYS A 52 -17.52 8.38 4.85
N GLN A 53 -17.55 8.93 3.63
CA GLN A 53 -16.95 8.28 2.47
C GLN A 53 -15.44 8.17 2.61
N VAL A 54 -14.78 9.24 3.05
CA VAL A 54 -13.32 9.26 3.25
C VAL A 54 -12.91 8.25 4.31
N ALA A 55 -13.60 8.21 5.45
CA ALA A 55 -13.33 7.23 6.50
C ALA A 55 -13.48 5.78 5.99
N TRP A 56 -14.55 5.48 5.26
CA TRP A 56 -14.75 4.13 4.72
C TRP A 56 -13.76 3.78 3.61
N ALA A 57 -13.51 4.70 2.68
CA ALA A 57 -12.56 4.53 1.60
C ALA A 57 -11.13 4.31 2.10
N ASN A 58 -10.73 4.94 3.20
CA ASN A 58 -9.43 4.68 3.82
C ASN A 58 -9.27 3.23 4.29
N ASN A 59 -10.31 2.64 4.91
CA ASN A 59 -10.29 1.23 5.31
C ASN A 59 -10.19 0.29 4.10
N ILE A 60 -10.92 0.61 3.02
CA ILE A 60 -10.85 -0.15 1.76
C ILE A 60 -9.46 0.00 1.13
N ARG A 61 -8.91 1.21 1.09
CA ARG A 61 -7.58 1.52 0.53
C ARG A 61 -6.49 0.74 1.23
N GLU A 62 -6.53 0.62 2.55
CA GLU A 62 -5.56 -0.18 3.32
C GLU A 62 -5.55 -1.65 2.86
N VAL A 63 -6.74 -2.26 2.74
CA VAL A 63 -6.91 -3.64 2.26
C VAL A 63 -6.37 -3.81 0.84
N VAL A 64 -6.76 -2.91 -0.06
CA VAL A 64 -6.34 -2.93 -1.47
C VAL A 64 -4.82 -2.79 -1.58
N MET A 65 -4.22 -1.82 -0.87
CA MET A 65 -2.78 -1.59 -0.89
C MET A 65 -1.99 -2.77 -0.32
N SER A 66 -2.50 -3.43 0.72
CA SER A 66 -1.90 -4.67 1.24
C SER A 66 -1.80 -5.73 0.14
N GLY A 67 -2.92 -5.97 -0.57
CA GLY A 67 -2.95 -6.99 -1.62
C GLY A 67 -2.10 -6.65 -2.84
N VAL A 68 -2.06 -5.37 -3.23
CA VAL A 68 -1.20 -4.90 -4.33
C VAL A 68 0.28 -5.04 -3.97
N ASN A 69 0.67 -4.73 -2.74
CA ASN A 69 2.04 -4.92 -2.28
C ASN A 69 2.44 -6.41 -2.25
N ALA A 70 1.55 -7.30 -1.81
CA ALA A 70 1.80 -8.75 -1.86
C ALA A 70 1.95 -9.26 -3.29
N LEU A 71 1.08 -8.83 -4.21
CA LEU A 71 1.19 -9.15 -5.63
C LEU A 71 2.52 -8.64 -6.20
N LEU A 72 2.92 -7.40 -5.89
CA LEU A 72 4.18 -6.84 -6.33
C LEU A 72 5.39 -7.67 -5.87
N ALA A 73 5.41 -8.08 -4.60
CA ALA A 73 6.46 -8.93 -4.06
C ALA A 73 6.56 -10.27 -4.81
N GLU A 74 5.42 -10.93 -5.05
CA GLU A 74 5.36 -12.18 -5.82
C GLU A 74 5.90 -12.00 -7.26
N ARG A 75 5.49 -10.91 -7.94
CA ARG A 75 5.95 -10.63 -9.31
C ARG A 75 7.43 -10.29 -9.38
N GLN A 76 7.92 -9.55 -8.38
CA GLN A 76 9.33 -9.20 -8.26
C GLN A 76 10.17 -10.47 -8.11
N GLN A 77 9.80 -11.35 -7.16
CA GLN A 77 10.45 -12.63 -6.97
C GLN A 77 10.40 -13.50 -8.23
N ALA A 78 9.23 -13.65 -8.85
CA ALA A 78 9.09 -14.42 -10.08
C ALA A 78 9.93 -13.87 -11.25
N HIS A 79 10.17 -12.56 -11.29
CA HIS A 79 11.06 -11.95 -12.26
C HIS A 79 12.54 -12.22 -11.94
N GLU A 80 12.95 -12.09 -10.69
CA GLU A 80 14.31 -12.39 -10.23
C GLU A 80 14.69 -13.85 -10.50
N GLU A 81 13.78 -14.79 -10.24
CA GLU A 81 14.02 -16.22 -10.47
C GLU A 81 14.10 -16.60 -11.95
N ARG A 82 13.27 -15.98 -12.80
CA ARG A 82 13.08 -16.44 -14.19
C ARG A 82 13.78 -15.56 -15.21
N GLY A 83 13.96 -14.27 -14.94
CA GLY A 83 14.55 -13.27 -15.85
C GLY A 83 13.81 -13.11 -17.18
N LYS A 84 12.54 -13.51 -17.29
CA LYS A 84 11.80 -13.55 -18.56
C LYS A 84 11.09 -12.22 -18.85
N LYS A 85 10.98 -11.87 -20.14
CA LYS A 85 10.21 -10.69 -20.61
C LYS A 85 8.76 -10.68 -20.09
N ARG A 86 8.12 -11.85 -20.00
CA ARG A 86 6.76 -11.98 -19.45
C ARG A 86 6.69 -11.58 -17.98
N THR A 87 7.64 -12.00 -17.15
CA THR A 87 7.64 -11.67 -15.71
C THR A 87 8.00 -10.22 -15.48
N LEU A 88 8.87 -9.63 -16.31
CA LEU A 88 9.14 -8.20 -16.30
C LEU A 88 7.87 -7.40 -16.60
N ARG A 89 7.14 -7.76 -17.66
CA ARG A 89 5.89 -7.10 -18.03
C ARG A 89 4.86 -7.13 -16.90
N MET A 90 4.69 -8.29 -16.26
CA MET A 90 3.77 -8.43 -15.11
C MET A 90 4.18 -7.60 -13.90
N LEU A 91 5.50 -7.47 -13.66
CA LEU A 91 6.03 -6.62 -12.60
C LEU A 91 5.78 -5.13 -12.90
N GLU A 92 5.98 -4.70 -14.15
CA GLU A 92 5.70 -3.33 -14.60
C GLU A 92 4.21 -3.01 -14.53
N GLU A 93 3.34 -3.93 -14.97
CA GLU A 93 1.87 -3.83 -14.85
C GLU A 93 1.45 -3.63 -13.38
N ALA A 94 2.00 -4.42 -12.46
CA ALA A 94 1.71 -4.30 -11.03
C ALA A 94 2.25 -2.98 -10.42
N LYS A 95 3.40 -2.49 -10.88
CA LYS A 95 3.97 -1.20 -10.43
C LYS A 95 3.11 -0.03 -10.88
N ALA A 96 2.66 -0.04 -12.14
CA ALA A 96 1.75 0.96 -12.67
C ALA A 96 0.39 0.95 -11.94
N ALA A 97 -0.12 -0.23 -11.59
CA ALA A 97 -1.33 -0.38 -10.80
C ALA A 97 -1.22 0.30 -9.43
N LYS A 98 -0.10 0.04 -8.73
CA LYS A 98 0.19 0.65 -7.43
C LYS A 98 0.27 2.16 -7.54
N GLU A 99 1.01 2.68 -8.51
CA GLU A 99 1.16 4.11 -8.73
C GLU A 99 -0.20 4.78 -9.01
N LYS A 100 -1.07 4.15 -9.81
CA LYS A 100 -2.42 4.66 -10.06
C LYS A 100 -3.23 4.76 -8.77
N LEU A 101 -3.16 3.75 -7.90
CA LEU A 101 -3.90 3.74 -6.63
C LEU A 101 -3.33 4.77 -5.66
N GLU A 102 -2.01 4.88 -5.52
CA GLU A 102 -1.36 5.86 -4.63
C GLU A 102 -1.71 7.31 -4.96
N ASN A 103 -2.00 7.59 -6.24
CA ASN A 103 -2.37 8.92 -6.75
C ASN A 103 -3.90 9.09 -6.95
N GLU A 104 -4.72 8.11 -6.57
CA GLU A 104 -6.17 8.23 -6.65
C GLU A 104 -6.73 9.01 -5.45
N GLU A 105 -7.29 10.17 -5.73
CA GLU A 105 -7.87 11.07 -4.72
C GLU A 105 -9.33 10.78 -4.42
N SER A 106 -10.06 10.03 -5.26
CA SER A 106 -11.51 9.88 -5.09
C SER A 106 -11.86 8.80 -4.06
N ALA A 107 -12.46 9.20 -2.93
CA ALA A 107 -13.04 8.23 -1.99
C ALA A 107 -14.10 7.35 -2.66
N LYS A 108 -14.88 7.93 -3.60
CA LYS A 108 -15.90 7.22 -4.37
C LYS A 108 -15.28 6.12 -5.24
N TYR A 109 -14.12 6.36 -5.85
CA TYR A 109 -13.44 5.34 -6.66
C TYR A 109 -13.14 4.09 -5.84
N TYR A 110 -12.61 4.25 -4.62
CA TYR A 110 -12.32 3.12 -3.74
C TYR A 110 -13.57 2.36 -3.34
N ILE A 111 -14.64 3.08 -3.01
CA ILE A 111 -15.92 2.47 -2.60
C ILE A 111 -16.54 1.70 -3.77
N ASP A 112 -16.68 2.35 -4.93
CA ASP A 112 -17.36 1.77 -6.09
C ASP A 112 -16.60 0.55 -6.64
N ASN A 113 -15.27 0.60 -6.67
CA ASN A 113 -14.46 -0.44 -7.30
C ASN A 113 -13.97 -1.50 -6.32
N PHE A 114 -13.85 -1.21 -5.01
CA PHE A 114 -13.14 -2.10 -4.09
C PHE A 114 -13.86 -2.37 -2.76
N ALA A 115 -15.09 -1.88 -2.55
CA ALA A 115 -15.83 -2.24 -1.32
C ALA A 115 -15.97 -3.76 -1.13
N TYR A 116 -16.06 -4.52 -2.23
CA TYR A 116 -16.10 -5.98 -2.18
C TYR A 116 -14.80 -6.60 -1.64
N ALA A 117 -13.64 -5.94 -1.81
CA ALA A 117 -12.35 -6.47 -1.35
C ALA A 117 -12.26 -6.47 0.18
N LEU A 118 -12.75 -5.40 0.82
CA LEU A 118 -12.90 -5.34 2.27
C LEU A 118 -13.87 -6.40 2.78
N LYS A 119 -15.00 -6.60 2.08
CA LYS A 119 -15.95 -7.67 2.40
C LYS A 119 -15.30 -9.05 2.32
N LYS A 120 -14.62 -9.37 1.21
CA LYS A 120 -13.89 -10.63 1.06
C LYS A 120 -12.86 -10.82 2.17
N MET A 121 -12.06 -9.80 2.50
CA MET A 121 -11.09 -9.91 3.59
C MET A 121 -11.76 -10.32 4.91
N ASN A 122 -12.91 -9.72 5.23
CA ASN A 122 -13.65 -10.03 6.45
C ASN A 122 -14.24 -11.44 6.41
N ASP A 123 -14.87 -11.83 5.29
CA ASP A 123 -15.43 -13.16 5.09
C ASP A 123 -14.34 -14.25 5.25
N TYR A 124 -13.17 -14.08 4.63
CA TYR A 124 -12.04 -15.00 4.78
C TYR A 124 -11.41 -15.01 6.19
N LYS A 125 -11.38 -13.86 6.89
CA LYS A 125 -10.94 -13.82 8.30
C LYS A 125 -11.88 -14.59 9.22
N LEU A 126 -13.18 -14.61 8.91
CA LEU A 126 -14.19 -15.38 9.65
C LEU A 126 -14.11 -16.88 9.34
N GLU A 127 -13.71 -17.25 8.12
CA GLU A 127 -13.78 -18.63 7.64
C GLU A 127 -12.44 -19.41 7.66
N SER A 128 -11.29 -18.77 7.91
CA SER A 128 -9.99 -19.42 7.65
C SER A 128 -8.91 -19.32 8.74
N GLU A 129 -8.13 -20.40 8.89
CA GLU A 129 -6.79 -20.43 9.51
C GLU A 129 -5.68 -19.98 8.53
N LEU A 130 -6.02 -19.28 7.43
CA LEU A 130 -5.03 -18.89 6.43
C LEU A 130 -4.04 -17.88 7.00
N SER A 131 -2.76 -18.03 6.64
CA SER A 131 -1.75 -17.04 6.99
C SER A 131 -2.07 -15.69 6.32
N LYS A 132 -1.75 -14.59 7.00
CA LYS A 132 -1.97 -13.21 6.52
C LYS A 132 -1.49 -12.99 5.09
N VAL A 133 -0.34 -13.58 4.73
CA VAL A 133 0.27 -13.49 3.39
C VAL A 133 -0.65 -14.06 2.31
N ASN A 134 -1.29 -15.21 2.56
CA ASN A 134 -2.19 -15.82 1.58
C ASN A 134 -3.44 -14.96 1.35
N LEU A 135 -3.93 -14.30 2.39
CA LEU A 135 -5.08 -13.41 2.30
C LEU A 135 -4.77 -12.16 1.45
N ASP A 136 -3.60 -11.56 1.67
CA ASP A 136 -3.15 -10.39 0.90
C ASP A 136 -3.01 -10.74 -0.60
N LEU A 137 -2.47 -11.92 -0.93
CA LEU A 137 -2.39 -12.41 -2.32
C LEU A 137 -3.77 -12.53 -2.99
N VAL A 138 -4.76 -13.11 -2.31
CA VAL A 138 -6.14 -13.23 -2.83
C VAL A 138 -6.74 -11.86 -3.14
N ILE A 139 -6.50 -10.89 -2.27
CA ILE A 139 -6.94 -9.51 -2.48
C ILE A 139 -6.20 -8.90 -3.68
N GLY A 140 -4.88 -9.11 -3.79
CA GLY A 140 -4.09 -8.65 -4.94
C GLY A 140 -4.62 -9.16 -6.28
N TYR A 141 -5.02 -10.43 -6.35
CA TYR A 141 -5.65 -11.00 -7.55
C TYR A 141 -7.00 -10.36 -7.88
N ALA A 142 -7.82 -10.07 -6.88
CA ALA A 142 -9.11 -9.40 -7.13
C ALA A 142 -8.94 -7.94 -7.58
N VAL A 143 -7.97 -7.23 -6.99
CA VAL A 143 -7.61 -5.87 -7.41
C VAL A 143 -7.13 -5.89 -8.86
N LYS A 144 -6.33 -6.88 -9.23
CA LYS A 144 -5.86 -7.08 -10.61
C LYS A 144 -7.03 -7.20 -11.60
N GLU A 145 -8.01 -8.05 -11.31
CA GLU A 145 -9.20 -8.20 -12.16
C GLU A 145 -9.96 -6.89 -12.33
N THR A 146 -10.09 -6.11 -11.25
CA THR A 146 -10.79 -4.81 -11.25
C THR A 146 -10.08 -3.77 -12.11
N LEU A 147 -8.74 -3.82 -12.14
CA LEU A 147 -7.92 -2.88 -12.91
C LEU A 147 -7.69 -3.34 -14.37
N GLY A 148 -8.16 -4.52 -14.76
CA GLY A 148 -8.02 -5.05 -16.13
C GLY A 148 -6.58 -5.42 -16.51
N LEU A 149 -5.79 -5.87 -15.53
CA LEU A 149 -4.37 -6.25 -15.70
C LEU A 149 -4.16 -7.75 -15.94
#